data_AF-A0A232F1L2-F1
#
_entry.id   AF-A0A232F1L2-F1
#
_cell.length_a   1.000
_cell.length_b   1.000
_cell.length_c   1.000
_cell.angle_alpha   90.00
_cell.angle_beta   90.00
_cell.angle_gamma   90.00
#
_symmetry.space_group_name_H-M   'P 1'
#
loop_
_entity.id
_entity.type
_entity.pdbx_description
1 polymer ?
#
loop_
_entity_poly.entity_id
_entity_poly.type
_entity_poly.pdbx_seq_one_letter_code
_entity_poly.pdbx_strand_id
1 'polypeptide(L)'
;MQNLARNVDALTQGLKYSISGLMNLAQATDPENGVFFVNFNQDCSSLAVGSKAGYKIFSLNSVDHLERIFENGECAPEPQNEDVCIIERLFNSSLIAVVSSSSPRKLKVCHFRKGTEICNYSYSNTILAVKLNRARLVVCLEESLYIHNIRDMKVLHTIRDTPPNLAGLCSLSINSDSSYLAYPGSNIIGEVQIFDAMNLQAKTMIPAHDSPLAALAFSPNGTKVATASEKGTVIRVFHVNDGTKLFEFRRGVKRCVTISSLAFSIDSTFLCCSSNTETVHIFKLEEPKEVPQQQPEEAQSWMGYLSKAVSASANYLPSQVTDVFNQGRAFATVHLPFQGLKNVCAIATIQRVLRLLVASADGYLYVYNLDTNEGGDCPLFKQHRLDGKQDEVDCASVSAGASCSGESSAQTAPQNVQNTESEKYHEIIAATESPPKGDGTFRLDDDAEFPPVTQRTD
;
A
#
# COMPACT_ATOMS: atom_id res chain seq x y z
N MET A 1 -29.10 -26.26 -17.93
CA MET A 1 -27.79 -26.68 -17.38
C MET A 1 -26.62 -25.81 -17.83
N GLN A 2 -26.51 -25.38 -19.10
CA GLN A 2 -25.42 -24.50 -19.56
C GLN A 2 -25.37 -23.09 -18.90
N ASN A 3 -26.53 -22.52 -18.54
CA ASN A 3 -26.57 -21.24 -17.79
C ASN A 3 -26.16 -21.38 -16.31
N LEU A 4 -26.30 -22.57 -15.73
CA LEU A 4 -25.86 -22.81 -14.34
C LEU A 4 -24.33 -22.98 -14.29
N ALA A 5 -23.74 -23.66 -15.28
CA ALA A 5 -22.29 -23.79 -15.42
C ALA A 5 -21.59 -22.44 -15.66
N ARG A 6 -22.16 -21.57 -16.53
CA ARG A 6 -21.63 -20.20 -16.73
C ARG A 6 -21.71 -19.33 -15.47
N ASN A 7 -22.78 -19.47 -14.68
CA ASN A 7 -22.92 -18.71 -13.43
C ASN A 7 -21.98 -19.24 -12.33
N VAL A 8 -21.72 -20.55 -12.29
CA VAL A 8 -20.74 -21.15 -11.37
C VAL A 8 -19.32 -20.77 -11.79
N ASP A 9 -19.00 -20.74 -13.08
CA ASP A 9 -17.70 -20.26 -13.56
C ASP A 9 -17.50 -18.76 -13.31
N ALA A 10 -18.52 -17.93 -13.47
CA ALA A 10 -18.48 -16.51 -13.13
C ALA A 10 -18.35 -16.26 -11.61
N LEU A 11 -19.00 -17.07 -10.77
CA LEU A 11 -18.84 -17.05 -9.30
C LEU A 11 -17.46 -17.54 -8.86
N THR A 12 -16.91 -18.56 -9.53
CA THR A 12 -15.59 -19.13 -9.19
C THR A 12 -14.44 -18.25 -9.70
N GLN A 13 -14.61 -17.61 -10.87
CA GLN A 13 -13.73 -16.53 -11.31
C GLN A 13 -13.89 -15.30 -10.42
N GLY A 14 -15.12 -14.91 -10.06
CA GLY A 14 -15.40 -13.84 -9.11
C GLY A 14 -14.74 -14.06 -7.75
N LEU A 15 -14.75 -15.27 -7.21
CA LEU A 15 -14.03 -15.63 -5.96
C LEU A 15 -12.50 -15.63 -6.13
N LYS A 16 -11.96 -16.09 -7.27
CA LYS A 16 -10.52 -16.03 -7.55
C LYS A 16 -10.03 -14.58 -7.78
N TYR A 17 -10.84 -13.74 -8.42
CA TYR A 17 -10.51 -12.34 -8.70
C TYR A 17 -10.78 -11.41 -7.49
N SER A 18 -11.85 -11.64 -6.73
CA SER A 18 -12.19 -10.93 -5.48
C SER A 18 -11.14 -11.16 -4.39
N ILE A 19 -10.50 -12.33 -4.36
CA ILE A 19 -9.32 -12.58 -3.52
C ILE A 19 -8.09 -11.91 -4.13
N SER A 20 -7.89 -11.92 -5.46
CA SER A 20 -6.69 -11.35 -6.09
C SER A 20 -6.56 -9.82 -6.03
N GLY A 21 -7.70 -9.13 -5.85
CA GLY A 21 -7.86 -7.70 -5.90
C GLY A 21 -8.21 -7.02 -4.56
N LEU A 22 -7.99 -7.64 -3.42
CA LEU A 22 -7.56 -6.79 -2.30
C LEU A 22 -6.12 -6.31 -2.62
N MET A 23 -5.52 -5.44 -1.81
CA MET A 23 -4.06 -5.49 -1.58
C MET A 23 -3.70 -6.85 -0.92
N ASN A 24 -4.14 -7.96 -1.52
CA ASN A 24 -3.97 -9.33 -1.09
C ASN A 24 -2.60 -9.76 -1.59
N LEU A 25 -1.71 -10.21 -0.72
CA LEU A 25 -0.41 -10.74 -1.14
C LEU A 25 -0.50 -12.20 -1.65
N ALA A 26 -1.70 -12.78 -1.76
CA ALA A 26 -1.89 -14.14 -2.25
C ALA A 26 -1.53 -14.33 -3.75
N GLN A 27 -0.50 -15.14 -4.00
CA GLN A 27 -0.48 -16.11 -5.09
C GLN A 27 -0.36 -17.52 -4.47
N ALA A 28 -1.13 -18.47 -5.00
CA ALA A 28 -1.25 -19.81 -4.48
C ALA A 28 -0.04 -20.68 -4.86
N THR A 29 1.09 -20.54 -4.17
CA THR A 29 2.23 -21.46 -4.27
C THR A 29 3.03 -21.52 -2.96
N ASP A 30 2.38 -21.94 -1.87
CA ASP A 30 2.94 -22.84 -0.85
C ASP A 30 2.01 -22.90 0.38
N PRO A 31 1.55 -24.09 0.81
CA PRO A 31 0.66 -24.22 1.96
C PRO A 31 1.36 -24.05 3.33
N GLU A 32 2.69 -24.04 3.39
CA GLU A 32 3.47 -23.89 4.63
C GLU A 32 3.87 -22.45 4.99
N ASN A 33 3.95 -21.54 4.00
CA ASN A 33 4.21 -20.12 4.28
C ASN A 33 2.88 -19.39 4.51
N GLY A 34 2.68 -18.91 5.74
CA GLY A 34 1.49 -18.15 6.10
C GLY A 34 1.31 -16.92 5.19
N VAL A 35 0.13 -16.75 4.63
CA VAL A 35 -0.21 -15.54 3.85
C VAL A 35 -0.16 -14.35 4.80
N PHE A 36 0.76 -13.42 4.55
CA PHE A 36 0.85 -12.17 5.29
C PHE A 36 0.10 -11.04 4.56
N PHE A 37 -0.63 -10.22 5.31
CA PHE A 37 -1.10 -8.92 4.87
C PHE A 37 -0.20 -7.86 5.49
N VAL A 38 0.41 -6.98 4.71
CA VAL A 38 1.34 -5.97 5.23
C VAL A 38 0.96 -4.58 4.74
N ASN A 39 1.00 -3.60 5.63
CA ASN A 39 0.95 -2.20 5.21
C ASN A 39 1.72 -1.28 6.15
N PHE A 40 2.35 -0.27 5.58
CA PHE A 40 2.95 0.83 6.34
C PHE A 40 1.83 1.76 6.82
N ASN A 41 1.99 2.32 8.01
CA ASN A 41 1.16 3.45 8.41
C ASN A 41 1.51 4.70 7.58
N GLN A 42 0.68 5.73 7.69
CA GLN A 42 0.67 6.90 6.82
C GLN A 42 2.00 7.66 6.83
N ASP A 43 2.68 7.75 7.97
CA ASP A 43 3.97 8.40 8.16
C ASP A 43 5.17 7.45 8.09
N CYS A 44 4.95 6.18 7.70
CA CYS A 44 5.98 5.15 7.57
C CYS A 44 6.82 4.91 8.85
N SER A 45 6.26 5.19 10.03
CA SER A 45 6.88 4.96 11.33
C SER A 45 6.54 3.59 11.94
N SER A 46 5.55 2.88 11.38
CA SER A 46 5.23 1.52 11.79
C SER A 46 4.71 0.66 10.65
N LEU A 47 4.87 -0.66 10.81
CA LEU A 47 4.42 -1.68 9.90
C LEU A 47 3.37 -2.55 10.58
N ALA A 48 2.19 -2.67 9.99
CA ALA A 48 1.15 -3.59 10.44
C ALA A 48 1.21 -4.87 9.59
N VAL A 49 1.16 -6.02 10.25
CA VAL A 49 1.25 -7.35 9.65
C VAL A 49 0.06 -8.20 10.12
N GLY A 50 -0.85 -8.56 9.23
CA GLY A 50 -1.92 -9.53 9.45
C GLY A 50 -1.51 -10.92 8.95
N SER A 51 -2.08 -11.96 9.55
CA SER A 51 -1.86 -13.36 9.18
C SER A 51 -3.06 -14.21 9.63
N LYS A 52 -3.04 -15.50 9.30
CA LYS A 52 -4.02 -16.48 9.81
C LYS A 52 -3.99 -16.64 11.34
N ALA A 53 -2.88 -16.28 11.98
CA ALA A 53 -2.68 -16.42 13.42
C ALA A 53 -2.99 -15.13 14.21
N GLY A 54 -3.50 -14.08 13.55
CA GLY A 54 -3.66 -12.76 14.15
C GLY A 54 -2.80 -11.70 13.47
N TYR A 55 -2.56 -10.61 14.18
CA TYR A 55 -1.79 -9.48 13.66
C TYR A 55 -0.69 -9.01 14.61
N LYS A 56 0.34 -8.39 14.04
CA LYS A 56 1.49 -7.79 14.71
C LYS A 56 1.67 -6.37 14.22
N ILE A 57 2.16 -5.50 15.09
CA ILE A 57 2.53 -4.12 14.73
C ILE A 57 3.99 -3.93 15.12
N PHE A 58 4.81 -3.46 14.19
CA PHE A 58 6.25 -3.23 14.38
C PHE A 58 6.59 -1.74 14.26
N SER A 59 7.58 -1.31 15.05
CA SER A 59 8.18 0.03 15.00
C SER A 59 9.25 0.09 13.92
N LEU A 60 9.28 1.17 13.13
CA LEU A 60 10.28 1.41 12.09
C LEU A 60 11.28 2.52 12.49
N ASN A 61 11.35 2.85 13.78
CA ASN A 61 12.25 3.90 14.29
C ASN A 61 13.73 3.49 14.28
N SER A 62 14.02 2.19 14.23
CA SER A 62 15.36 1.61 14.17
C SER A 62 15.45 0.67 12.98
N VAL A 63 16.65 0.58 12.39
CA VAL A 63 16.94 -0.37 11.30
C VAL A 63 17.62 -1.63 11.82
N ASP A 64 18.29 -1.57 12.97
CA ASP A 64 19.06 -2.70 13.50
C ASP A 64 18.16 -3.80 14.06
N HIS A 65 17.05 -3.39 14.69
CA HIS A 65 16.08 -4.27 15.32
C HIS A 65 14.67 -3.83 15.00
N LEU A 66 13.86 -4.76 14.49
CA LEU A 66 12.44 -4.56 14.26
C LEU A 66 11.67 -4.81 15.57
N GLU A 67 11.48 -3.73 16.34
CA GLU A 67 10.77 -3.80 17.63
C GLU A 67 9.28 -4.04 17.41
N ARG A 68 8.72 -5.04 18.11
CA ARG A 68 7.29 -5.32 18.09
C ARG A 68 6.56 -4.43 19.09
N ILE A 69 5.63 -3.62 18.60
CA ILE A 69 4.77 -2.73 19.41
C ILE A 69 3.63 -3.52 20.07
N PHE A 70 3.08 -4.51 19.36
CA PHE A 70 1.93 -5.29 19.81
C PHE A 70 1.78 -6.59 19.02
N GLU A 71 1.29 -7.65 19.66
CA GLU A 71 0.80 -8.88 19.03
C GLU A 71 -0.61 -9.22 19.52
N ASN A 72 -1.50 -9.55 18.59
CA ASN A 72 -2.83 -10.04 18.91
C ASN A 72 -2.74 -11.31 19.77
N GLY A 73 -3.48 -11.35 20.87
CA GLY A 73 -3.47 -12.48 21.81
C GLY A 73 -2.55 -12.29 23.03
N GLU A 74 -1.64 -11.30 23.07
CA GLU A 74 -0.79 -11.06 24.25
C GLU A 74 -1.57 -10.76 25.54
N CYS A 75 -2.78 -10.23 25.43
CA CYS A 75 -3.64 -9.88 26.57
C CYS A 75 -4.81 -10.84 26.80
N ALA A 76 -4.95 -11.92 26.01
CA ALA A 76 -6.07 -12.85 26.11
C ALA A 76 -5.66 -14.13 26.87
N PRO A 77 -6.53 -14.67 27.75
CA PRO A 77 -6.25 -15.91 28.46
C PRO A 77 -6.19 -17.15 27.54
N GLU A 78 -6.75 -17.06 26.34
CA GLU A 78 -6.77 -18.09 25.31
C GLU A 78 -6.34 -17.47 23.96
N PRO A 79 -5.53 -18.16 23.14
CA PRO A 79 -5.13 -17.66 21.83
C PRO A 79 -6.35 -17.51 20.92
N GLN A 80 -6.78 -16.27 20.71
CA GLN A 80 -7.79 -15.94 19.70
C GLN A 80 -7.11 -15.90 18.34
N ASN A 81 -7.16 -17.00 17.61
CA ASN A 81 -6.76 -17.01 16.20
C ASN A 81 -7.80 -16.22 15.40
N GLU A 82 -7.55 -14.92 15.23
CA GLU A 82 -8.29 -14.07 14.30
C GLU A 82 -7.53 -14.05 12.98
N ASP A 83 -8.06 -14.73 11.95
CA ASP A 83 -7.45 -14.72 10.61
C ASP A 83 -7.64 -13.32 10.00
N VAL A 84 -6.58 -12.49 10.03
CA VAL A 84 -6.63 -11.08 9.62
C VAL A 84 -6.12 -10.91 8.19
N CYS A 85 -6.99 -10.41 7.30
CA CYS A 85 -6.66 -10.13 5.91
C CYS A 85 -6.52 -8.65 5.59
N ILE A 86 -6.99 -7.74 6.43
CA ILE A 86 -6.72 -6.29 6.33
C ILE A 86 -6.43 -5.77 7.73
N ILE A 87 -5.34 -5.05 7.88
CA ILE A 87 -5.04 -4.25 9.07
C ILE A 87 -4.49 -2.89 8.67
N GLU A 88 -5.13 -1.84 9.16
CA GLU A 88 -4.72 -0.46 8.94
C GLU A 88 -4.62 0.28 10.26
N ARG A 89 -3.47 0.90 10.52
CA ARG A 89 -3.24 1.70 11.73
C ARG A 89 -3.41 3.17 11.42
N LEU A 90 -4.01 3.93 12.34
CA LEU A 90 -4.04 5.39 12.23
C LEU A 90 -2.76 6.00 12.84
N PHE A 91 -1.80 6.35 11.99
CA PHE A 91 -0.49 6.91 12.34
C PHE A 91 0.18 6.13 13.48
N ASN A 92 0.59 6.84 14.55
CA ASN A 92 1.15 6.27 15.76
C ASN A 92 0.12 6.08 16.88
N SER A 93 -1.17 6.20 16.59
CA SER A 93 -2.22 5.97 17.58
C SER A 93 -2.37 4.49 17.93
N SER A 94 -3.21 4.21 18.93
CA SER A 94 -3.61 2.84 19.26
C SER A 94 -4.86 2.38 18.49
N LEU A 95 -5.35 3.19 17.56
CA LEU A 95 -6.54 2.90 16.76
C LEU A 95 -6.15 2.09 15.52
N ILE A 96 -6.80 0.94 15.36
CA ILE A 96 -6.65 0.07 14.19
C ILE A 96 -8.00 -0.29 13.61
N ALA A 97 -8.01 -0.51 12.31
CA ALA A 97 -9.12 -1.06 11.56
C ALA A 97 -8.72 -2.45 11.04
N VAL A 98 -9.53 -3.46 11.34
CA VAL A 98 -9.25 -4.88 11.09
C VAL A 98 -10.42 -5.50 10.32
N VAL A 99 -10.08 -6.31 9.31
CA VAL A 99 -11.02 -7.19 8.61
C VAL A 99 -10.47 -8.61 8.65
N SER A 100 -11.33 -9.57 8.97
CA SER A 100 -10.96 -10.98 9.01
C SER A 100 -11.33 -11.70 7.71
N SER A 101 -10.50 -12.65 7.29
CA SER A 101 -10.78 -13.57 6.18
C SER A 101 -12.08 -14.36 6.40
N SER A 102 -12.41 -14.67 7.66
CA SER A 102 -13.62 -15.40 8.05
C SER A 102 -14.90 -14.55 7.95
N SER A 103 -14.76 -13.22 8.01
CA SER A 103 -15.87 -12.27 7.98
C SER A 103 -15.51 -11.05 7.11
N PRO A 104 -15.30 -11.24 5.80
CA PRO A 104 -14.70 -10.23 4.92
C PRO A 104 -15.59 -9.01 4.65
N ARG A 105 -16.82 -9.01 5.18
CA ARG A 105 -17.78 -7.90 5.11
C ARG A 105 -17.88 -7.12 6.41
N LYS A 106 -17.13 -7.52 7.44
CA LYS A 106 -17.15 -6.90 8.77
C LYS A 106 -15.88 -6.09 8.98
N LEU A 107 -16.06 -4.81 9.29
CA LEU A 107 -14.99 -3.93 9.75
C LEU A 107 -15.06 -3.83 11.26
N LYS A 108 -13.97 -4.24 11.94
CA LYS A 108 -13.78 -4.01 13.36
C LYS A 108 -12.80 -2.86 13.55
N VAL A 109 -13.21 -1.82 14.26
CA VAL A 109 -12.30 -0.75 14.70
C VAL A 109 -12.11 -0.88 16.20
N CYS A 110 -10.86 -0.93 16.65
CA CYS A 110 -10.55 -1.15 18.05
C CYS A 110 -9.32 -0.35 18.51
N HIS A 111 -9.20 -0.21 19.84
CA HIS A 111 -8.03 0.33 20.49
C HIS A 111 -7.15 -0.83 20.98
N PHE A 112 -6.15 -1.24 20.20
CA PHE A 112 -5.44 -2.51 20.42
C PHE A 112 -4.78 -2.60 21.80
N ARG A 113 -4.21 -1.51 22.33
CA ARG A 113 -3.59 -1.52 23.67
C ARG A 113 -4.59 -1.69 24.83
N LYS A 114 -5.83 -1.26 24.64
CA LYS A 114 -6.89 -1.36 25.65
C LYS A 114 -7.74 -2.63 25.44
N GLY A 115 -7.58 -3.32 24.32
CA GLY A 115 -8.43 -4.44 23.92
C GLY A 115 -9.90 -4.06 23.68
N THR A 116 -10.22 -2.77 23.55
CA THR A 116 -11.62 -2.31 23.43
C THR A 116 -12.04 -2.21 21.97
N GLU A 117 -13.17 -2.84 21.64
CA GLU A 117 -13.84 -2.67 20.36
C GLU A 117 -14.62 -1.35 20.37
N ILE A 118 -14.32 -0.48 19.41
CA ILE A 118 -14.95 0.84 19.26
C ILE A 118 -16.19 0.71 18.37
N CYS A 119 -16.07 0.02 17.23
CA CYS A 119 -17.21 -0.25 16.37
C CYS A 119 -17.02 -1.53 15.53
N ASN A 120 -18.15 -2.07 15.07
CA ASN A 120 -18.24 -3.28 14.26
C ASN A 120 -19.28 -3.07 13.16
N TYR A 121 -18.82 -2.66 11.98
CA TYR A 121 -19.70 -2.38 10.85
C TYR A 121 -19.81 -3.60 9.94
N SER A 122 -21.03 -3.90 9.50
CA SER A 122 -21.28 -4.88 8.45
C SER A 122 -21.68 -4.18 7.15
N TYR A 123 -20.99 -4.52 6.07
CA TYR A 123 -21.25 -3.98 4.73
C TYR A 123 -22.01 -5.00 3.88
N SER A 124 -22.63 -4.51 2.80
CA SER A 124 -23.39 -5.36 1.88
C SER A 124 -22.50 -6.38 1.16
N ASN A 125 -21.27 -5.99 0.84
CA ASN A 125 -20.30 -6.79 0.09
C ASN A 125 -18.93 -6.81 0.78
N THR A 126 -18.01 -7.60 0.26
CA THR A 126 -16.62 -7.76 0.74
C THR A 126 -15.90 -6.42 0.75
N ILE A 127 -15.26 -6.13 1.89
CA ILE A 127 -14.37 -4.98 2.03
C ILE A 127 -13.08 -5.28 1.27
N LEU A 128 -12.73 -4.45 0.30
CA LEU A 128 -11.54 -4.61 -0.54
C LEU A 128 -10.38 -3.70 -0.11
N ALA A 129 -10.67 -2.58 0.55
CA ALA A 129 -9.66 -1.74 1.16
C ALA A 129 -10.25 -0.89 2.30
N VAL A 130 -9.41 -0.55 3.26
CA VAL A 130 -9.69 0.44 4.30
C VAL A 130 -8.58 1.48 4.25
N LYS A 131 -8.90 2.76 4.36
CA LYS A 131 -7.90 3.85 4.45
C LYS A 131 -8.31 4.85 5.51
N LEU A 132 -7.35 5.36 6.27
CA LEU A 132 -7.61 6.28 7.37
C LEU A 132 -6.69 7.51 7.29
N ASN A 133 -7.23 8.65 7.70
CA ASN A 133 -6.46 9.83 8.11
C ASN A 133 -7.10 10.43 9.38
N ARG A 134 -6.63 11.59 9.85
CA ARG A 134 -7.13 12.20 11.10
C ARG A 134 -8.54 12.80 10.99
N ALA A 135 -9.19 12.73 9.83
CA ALA A 135 -10.54 13.23 9.62
C ALA A 135 -11.53 12.14 9.18
N ARG A 136 -11.06 11.12 8.44
CA ARG A 136 -11.89 10.17 7.71
C ARG A 136 -11.38 8.74 7.82
N LEU A 137 -12.34 7.81 7.84
CA LEU A 137 -12.14 6.40 7.57
C LEU A 137 -12.92 6.06 6.30
N VAL A 138 -12.23 5.54 5.30
CA VAL A 138 -12.80 5.13 4.01
C VAL A 138 -12.80 3.62 3.93
N VAL A 139 -13.94 3.05 3.53
CA VAL A 139 -14.09 1.61 3.22
C VAL A 139 -14.44 1.49 1.74
N CYS A 140 -13.61 0.76 1.00
CA CYS A 140 -13.81 0.46 -0.41
C CYS A 140 -14.45 -0.92 -0.56
N LEU A 141 -15.60 -0.98 -1.22
CA LEU A 141 -16.17 -2.21 -1.78
C LEU A 141 -15.92 -2.22 -3.30
N GLU A 142 -16.47 -3.19 -4.00
CA GLU A 142 -16.32 -3.33 -5.45
C GLU A 142 -16.95 -2.16 -6.24
N GLU A 143 -18.19 -1.77 -5.90
CA GLU A 143 -18.96 -0.74 -6.64
C GLU A 143 -19.40 0.43 -5.74
N SER A 144 -18.79 0.57 -4.57
CA SER A 144 -19.10 1.67 -3.65
C SER A 144 -17.97 1.98 -2.67
N LEU A 145 -17.91 3.23 -2.22
CA LEU A 145 -17.00 3.68 -1.17
C LEU A 145 -17.81 4.33 -0.05
N TYR A 146 -17.54 3.93 1.19
CA TYR A 146 -18.16 4.50 2.39
C TYR A 146 -17.17 5.41 3.09
N ILE A 147 -17.56 6.66 3.32
CA ILE A 147 -16.76 7.68 3.98
C ILE A 147 -17.34 7.90 5.37
N HIS A 148 -16.55 7.63 6.40
CA HIS A 148 -16.90 7.78 7.80
C HIS A 148 -16.13 8.95 8.42
N ASN A 149 -16.71 9.55 9.45
CA ASN A 149 -15.99 10.45 10.34
C ASN A 149 -15.16 9.62 11.33
N ILE A 150 -13.87 9.92 11.45
CA ILE A 150 -12.99 9.16 12.35
C ILE A 150 -13.29 9.40 13.84
N ARG A 151 -13.95 10.51 14.21
CA ARG A 151 -14.17 10.87 15.61
C ARG A 151 -15.33 10.10 16.24
N ASP A 152 -16.44 9.98 15.52
CA ASP A 152 -17.66 9.29 16.00
C ASP A 152 -17.94 7.98 15.25
N MET A 153 -17.06 7.61 14.31
CA MET A 153 -17.15 6.43 13.44
C MET A 153 -18.39 6.36 12.57
N LYS A 154 -19.21 7.42 12.45
CA LYS A 154 -20.45 7.37 11.66
C LYS A 154 -20.18 7.51 10.17
N VAL A 155 -20.99 6.84 9.36
CA VAL A 155 -21.04 7.04 7.90
C VAL A 155 -21.52 8.47 7.63
N LEU A 156 -20.70 9.26 6.92
CA LEU A 156 -21.05 10.60 6.45
C LEU A 156 -21.60 10.57 5.03
N HIS A 157 -21.00 9.76 4.16
CA HIS A 157 -21.33 9.71 2.75
C HIS A 157 -21.06 8.33 2.16
N THR A 158 -21.82 7.98 1.13
CA THR A 158 -21.58 6.77 0.33
C THR A 158 -21.53 7.17 -1.13
N ILE A 159 -20.38 6.95 -1.75
CA ILE A 159 -20.24 7.00 -3.20
C ILE A 159 -20.76 5.65 -3.72
N ARG A 160 -21.82 5.68 -4.52
CA ARG A 160 -22.47 4.50 -5.08
C ARG A 160 -22.27 4.45 -6.59
N ASP A 161 -22.57 3.28 -7.17
CA ASP A 161 -22.56 3.06 -8.60
C ASP A 161 -21.21 3.41 -9.24
N THR A 162 -20.11 3.18 -8.50
CA THR A 162 -18.76 3.33 -9.08
C THR A 162 -18.52 2.20 -10.06
N PRO A 163 -17.69 2.40 -11.09
CA PRO A 163 -17.23 1.30 -11.93
C PRO A 163 -16.64 0.17 -11.07
N PRO A 164 -16.77 -1.10 -11.50
CA PRO A 164 -16.24 -2.24 -10.74
C PRO A 164 -14.75 -2.09 -10.43
N ASN A 165 -14.43 -1.96 -9.14
CA ASN A 165 -13.10 -1.84 -8.59
C ASN A 165 -12.70 -3.14 -7.89
N LEU A 166 -12.50 -4.19 -8.68
CA LEU A 166 -12.15 -5.52 -8.18
C LEU A 166 -10.85 -5.52 -7.38
N ALA A 167 -9.95 -4.57 -7.67
CA ALA A 167 -8.65 -4.36 -7.03
C ALA A 167 -8.70 -3.53 -5.74
N GLY A 168 -9.88 -3.09 -5.29
CA GLY A 168 -10.01 -2.28 -4.07
C GLY A 168 -9.18 -1.01 -4.12
N LEU A 169 -8.86 -0.54 -5.33
CA LEU A 169 -7.86 0.48 -5.55
C LEU A 169 -8.41 1.83 -5.10
N CYS A 170 -7.90 2.35 -3.99
CA CYS A 170 -8.19 3.70 -3.52
C CYS A 170 -7.03 4.24 -2.67
N SER A 171 -6.90 5.56 -2.64
CA SER A 171 -5.92 6.25 -1.79
C SER A 171 -6.59 7.45 -1.16
N LEU A 172 -6.24 7.69 0.10
CA LEU A 172 -6.73 8.81 0.89
C LEU A 172 -5.53 9.68 1.25
N SER A 173 -5.64 10.97 0.99
CA SER A 173 -4.64 11.96 1.39
C SER A 173 -4.42 11.91 2.91
N ILE A 174 -3.16 12.00 3.31
CA ILE A 174 -2.73 11.99 4.71
C ILE A 174 -3.13 13.31 5.38
N ASN A 175 -3.08 14.42 4.63
CA ASN A 175 -3.44 15.74 5.13
C ASN A 175 -4.96 15.86 5.32
N SER A 176 -5.38 16.31 6.50
CA SER A 176 -6.81 16.46 6.84
C SER A 176 -7.43 17.73 6.26
N ASP A 177 -6.63 18.78 6.03
CA ASP A 177 -7.13 20.02 5.41
C ASP A 177 -7.36 19.82 3.90
N SER A 178 -6.50 19.01 3.28
CA SER A 178 -6.62 18.56 1.89
C SER A 178 -6.98 17.08 1.83
N SER A 179 -8.10 16.72 2.47
CA SER A 179 -8.59 15.35 2.55
C SER A 179 -9.22 14.91 1.23
N TYR A 180 -8.40 14.58 0.25
CA TYR A 180 -8.84 14.04 -1.03
C TYR A 180 -8.82 12.52 -1.03
N LEU A 181 -9.82 11.93 -1.68
CA LEU A 181 -9.94 10.51 -1.97
C LEU A 181 -9.80 10.31 -3.48
N ALA A 182 -8.91 9.40 -3.88
CA ALA A 182 -8.71 9.01 -5.27
C ALA A 182 -9.15 7.56 -5.46
N TYR A 183 -9.92 7.31 -6.53
CA TYR A 183 -10.35 5.98 -6.94
C TYR A 183 -10.54 5.91 -8.47
N PRO A 184 -10.57 4.72 -9.08
CA PRO A 184 -10.81 4.58 -10.52
C PRO A 184 -12.18 5.13 -10.95
N GLY A 185 -12.17 6.00 -11.95
CA GLY A 185 -13.37 6.52 -12.63
C GLY A 185 -13.86 5.63 -13.77
N SER A 186 -13.09 4.59 -14.13
CA SER A 186 -13.43 3.62 -15.16
C SER A 186 -12.72 2.29 -14.91
N ASN A 187 -13.33 1.18 -15.34
CA ASN A 187 -12.74 -0.16 -15.31
C ASN A 187 -12.11 -0.59 -16.66
N ILE A 188 -12.22 0.25 -17.70
CA ILE A 188 -11.68 -0.02 -19.05
C ILE A 188 -10.52 0.91 -19.42
N ILE A 189 -10.52 2.14 -18.90
CA ILE A 189 -9.46 3.13 -19.12
C ILE A 189 -8.99 3.69 -17.78
N GLY A 190 -7.80 4.26 -17.76
CA GLY A 190 -7.16 4.73 -16.55
C GLY A 190 -7.61 6.12 -16.17
N GLU A 191 -8.87 6.28 -15.78
CA GLU A 191 -9.41 7.52 -15.24
C GLU A 191 -9.32 7.51 -13.71
N VAL A 192 -8.88 8.62 -13.12
CA VAL A 192 -8.85 8.81 -11.66
C VAL A 192 -9.91 9.83 -11.27
N GLN A 193 -10.87 9.41 -10.46
CA GLN A 193 -11.80 10.32 -9.82
C GLN A 193 -11.18 10.85 -8.52
N ILE A 194 -11.08 12.19 -8.42
CA ILE A 194 -10.70 12.90 -7.20
C ILE A 194 -11.98 13.39 -6.53
N PHE A 195 -12.14 13.03 -5.25
CA PHE A 195 -13.28 13.39 -4.42
C PHE A 195 -12.79 14.12 -3.17
N ASP A 196 -13.43 15.24 -2.85
CA ASP A 196 -13.19 15.98 -1.62
C ASP A 196 -13.93 15.29 -0.47
N ALA A 197 -13.19 14.60 0.39
CA ALA A 197 -13.74 13.87 1.52
C ALA A 197 -14.11 14.79 2.70
N MET A 198 -13.69 16.05 2.70
CA MET A 198 -14.13 17.04 3.69
C MET A 198 -15.50 17.60 3.31
N ASN A 199 -15.63 18.10 2.08
CA ASN A 199 -16.85 18.74 1.58
C ASN A 199 -17.84 17.76 0.93
N LEU A 200 -17.45 16.49 0.81
CA LEU A 200 -18.28 15.38 0.31
C LEU A 200 -18.79 15.60 -1.13
N GLN A 201 -17.90 16.04 -2.01
CA GLN A 201 -18.22 16.31 -3.42
C GLN A 201 -17.11 15.87 -4.38
N ALA A 202 -17.50 15.50 -5.61
CA ALA A 202 -16.55 15.24 -6.68
C ALA A 202 -15.79 16.53 -7.05
N LYS A 203 -14.47 16.44 -7.16
CA LYS A 203 -13.61 17.60 -7.44
C LYS A 203 -13.17 17.65 -8.90
N THR A 204 -12.51 16.59 -9.38
CA THR A 204 -12.00 16.51 -10.75
C THR A 204 -11.87 15.05 -11.19
N MET A 205 -11.83 14.83 -12.49
CA MET A 205 -11.53 13.54 -13.11
C MET A 205 -10.28 13.71 -13.97
N ILE A 206 -9.29 12.84 -13.77
CA ILE A 206 -8.01 12.88 -14.45
C ILE A 206 -7.93 11.71 -15.44
N PRO A 207 -7.88 11.97 -16.76
CA PRO A 207 -7.64 10.93 -17.77
C PRO A 207 -6.16 10.53 -17.76
N ALA A 208 -5.80 9.63 -16.86
CA ALA A 208 -4.40 9.33 -16.56
C ALA A 208 -3.76 8.34 -17.55
N HIS A 209 -4.49 7.32 -18.02
CA HIS A 209 -3.94 6.27 -18.91
C HIS A 209 -5.00 5.69 -19.87
N ASP A 210 -4.56 5.11 -21.00
CA ASP A 210 -5.43 4.42 -21.98
C ASP A 210 -5.75 2.96 -21.61
N SER A 211 -5.50 2.57 -20.36
CA SER A 211 -5.64 1.21 -19.84
C SER A 211 -6.01 1.32 -18.36
N PRO A 212 -6.73 0.34 -17.78
CA PRO A 212 -7.18 0.42 -16.39
C PRO A 212 -6.02 0.69 -15.42
N LEU A 213 -6.34 1.33 -14.30
CA LEU A 213 -5.37 1.65 -13.26
C LEU A 213 -4.95 0.39 -12.51
N ALA A 214 -3.64 0.24 -12.29
CA ALA A 214 -3.07 -0.82 -11.45
C ALA A 214 -2.63 -0.29 -10.08
N ALA A 215 -2.22 0.97 -9.98
CA ALA A 215 -1.77 1.57 -8.73
C ALA A 215 -2.06 3.07 -8.70
N LEU A 216 -2.35 3.58 -7.50
CA LEU A 216 -2.54 5.00 -7.23
C LEU A 216 -2.08 5.37 -5.82
N ALA A 217 -1.45 6.53 -5.67
CA ALA A 217 -0.94 7.01 -4.39
C ALA A 217 -0.96 8.54 -4.32
N PHE A 218 -1.41 9.11 -3.20
CA PHE A 218 -1.22 10.54 -2.93
C PHE A 218 0.18 10.83 -2.39
N SER A 219 0.68 12.03 -2.69
CA SER A 219 1.78 12.60 -1.92
C SER A 219 1.32 12.95 -0.50
N PRO A 220 2.21 12.92 0.51
CA PRO A 220 1.85 13.21 1.90
C PRO A 220 1.19 14.57 2.13
N ASN A 221 1.56 15.58 1.35
CA ASN A 221 0.95 16.91 1.41
C ASN A 221 -0.42 16.99 0.70
N GLY A 222 -0.85 15.95 -0.02
CA GLY A 222 -2.13 15.89 -0.73
C GLY A 222 -2.18 16.67 -2.05
N THR A 223 -1.05 17.20 -2.54
CA THR A 223 -1.03 18.06 -3.74
C THR A 223 -0.75 17.31 -5.04
N LYS A 224 -0.15 16.11 -4.95
CA LYS A 224 0.18 15.26 -6.11
C LYS A 224 -0.49 13.89 -5.98
N VAL A 225 -0.85 13.30 -7.12
CA VAL A 225 -1.29 11.91 -7.22
C VAL A 225 -0.47 11.18 -8.26
N ALA A 226 0.18 10.08 -7.86
CA ALA A 226 0.88 9.17 -8.75
C ALA A 226 -0.05 8.06 -9.21
N THR A 227 0.11 7.64 -10.46
CA THR A 227 -0.74 6.63 -11.11
C THR A 227 0.09 5.72 -12.00
N ALA A 228 -0.33 4.47 -12.09
CA ALA A 228 0.17 3.52 -13.08
C ALA A 228 -0.98 2.68 -13.63
N SER A 229 -0.91 2.33 -14.91
CA SER A 229 -1.87 1.41 -15.53
C SER A 229 -1.41 -0.04 -15.48
N GLU A 230 -2.31 -0.96 -15.81
CA GLU A 230 -2.03 -2.40 -15.96
C GLU A 230 -0.99 -2.72 -17.05
N LYS A 231 -0.77 -1.81 -18.00
CA LYS A 231 0.37 -1.92 -18.95
C LYS A 231 1.72 -1.84 -18.21
N GLY A 232 1.77 -1.10 -17.11
CA GLY A 232 2.91 -1.00 -16.20
C GLY A 232 4.17 -0.37 -16.82
N THR A 233 4.07 0.30 -17.96
CA THR A 233 5.22 0.86 -18.70
C THR A 233 5.59 2.26 -18.24
N VAL A 234 4.59 3.08 -17.94
CA VAL A 234 4.74 4.49 -17.57
C VAL A 234 4.07 4.77 -16.23
N ILE A 235 4.72 5.61 -15.44
CA ILE A 235 4.21 6.13 -14.18
C ILE A 235 3.97 7.63 -14.39
N ARG A 236 2.79 8.11 -14.05
CA ARG A 236 2.42 9.53 -14.22
C ARG A 236 2.08 10.14 -12.88
N VAL A 237 2.50 11.39 -12.69
CA VAL A 237 2.19 12.17 -11.50
C VAL A 237 1.44 13.42 -11.93
N PHE A 238 0.31 13.68 -11.28
CA PHE A 238 -0.58 14.79 -11.57
C PHE A 238 -0.73 15.70 -10.36
N HIS A 239 -0.98 16.97 -10.61
CA HIS A 239 -1.41 17.90 -9.59
C HIS A 239 -2.90 17.70 -9.29
N VAL A 240 -3.25 17.64 -8.02
CA VAL A 240 -4.59 17.22 -7.57
C VAL A 240 -5.66 18.30 -7.79
N ASN A 241 -5.28 19.58 -7.82
CA ASN A 241 -6.25 20.68 -7.90
C ASN A 241 -6.87 20.84 -9.29
N ASP A 242 -6.05 20.73 -10.34
CA ASP A 242 -6.43 20.99 -11.72
C ASP A 242 -6.24 19.77 -12.65
N GLY A 243 -5.68 18.68 -12.13
CA GLY A 243 -5.43 17.47 -12.91
C GLY A 243 -4.27 17.60 -13.91
N THR A 244 -3.44 18.64 -13.80
CA THR A 244 -2.31 18.84 -14.70
C THR A 244 -1.25 17.75 -14.52
N LYS A 245 -0.74 17.19 -15.62
CA LYS A 245 0.34 16.19 -15.58
C LYS A 245 1.66 16.90 -15.27
N LEU A 246 2.25 16.60 -14.11
CA LEU A 246 3.52 17.16 -13.67
C LEU A 246 4.71 16.34 -14.16
N PHE A 247 4.61 15.01 -14.05
CA PHE A 247 5.70 14.11 -14.39
C PHE A 247 5.21 12.88 -15.14
N GLU A 248 6.08 12.36 -16.01
CA GLU A 248 5.92 11.08 -16.69
C GLU A 248 7.26 10.34 -16.70
N PHE A 249 7.27 9.17 -16.07
CA PHE A 249 8.47 8.35 -15.93
C PHE A 249 8.29 7.03 -16.66
N ARG A 250 9.38 6.56 -17.26
CA ARG A 250 9.42 5.21 -17.85
C ARG A 250 10.02 4.24 -16.84
N ARG A 251 9.20 3.30 -16.37
CA ARG A 251 9.63 2.30 -15.37
C ARG A 251 10.65 1.33 -15.93
N GLY A 252 10.48 0.87 -17.18
CA GLY A 252 11.47 0.00 -17.82
C GLY A 252 11.06 -0.46 -19.21
N VAL A 253 11.84 -1.40 -19.76
CA VAL A 253 11.64 -1.91 -21.14
C VAL A 253 10.63 -3.06 -21.18
N LYS A 254 10.55 -3.88 -20.11
CA LYS A 254 9.58 -4.99 -20.01
C LYS A 254 8.15 -4.45 -20.04
N ARG A 255 7.30 -4.95 -20.94
CA ARG A 255 5.88 -4.58 -21.03
C ARG A 255 5.02 -5.50 -20.15
N CYS A 256 3.80 -5.05 -19.82
CA CYS A 256 2.78 -5.82 -19.10
C CYS A 256 3.30 -6.37 -17.75
N VAL A 257 3.89 -5.48 -16.96
CA VAL A 257 4.25 -5.80 -15.58
C VAL A 257 3.11 -5.39 -14.66
N THR A 258 2.88 -6.16 -13.61
CA THR A 258 1.90 -5.83 -12.59
C THR A 258 2.56 -4.94 -11.56
N ILE A 259 2.18 -3.67 -11.53
CA ILE A 259 2.64 -2.72 -10.50
C ILE A 259 2.04 -3.14 -9.16
N SER A 260 2.88 -3.26 -8.13
CA SER A 260 2.46 -3.72 -6.80
C SER A 260 2.23 -2.54 -5.87
N SER A 261 3.11 -1.54 -5.89
CA SER A 261 3.02 -0.38 -4.99
C SER A 261 3.63 0.87 -5.62
N LEU A 262 3.03 2.02 -5.29
CA LEU A 262 3.56 3.36 -5.51
C LEU A 262 3.61 4.06 -4.16
N ALA A 263 4.73 4.69 -3.82
CA ALA A 263 4.84 5.47 -2.59
C ALA A 263 5.74 6.69 -2.76
N PHE A 264 5.26 7.84 -2.29
CA PHE A 264 6.05 9.05 -2.20
C PHE A 264 6.91 9.02 -0.93
N SER A 265 8.07 9.67 -0.97
CA SER A 265 8.78 10.06 0.24
C SER A 265 7.99 11.12 1.02
N ILE A 266 8.23 11.23 2.33
CA ILE A 266 7.49 12.14 3.22
C ILE A 266 7.57 13.61 2.77
N ASP A 267 8.71 14.00 2.18
CA ASP A 267 8.99 15.33 1.63
C ASP A 267 8.46 15.52 0.19
N SER A 268 7.85 14.48 -0.41
CA SER A 268 7.34 14.47 -1.78
C SER A 268 8.40 14.75 -2.86
N THR A 269 9.69 14.47 -2.56
CA THR A 269 10.82 14.62 -3.49
C THR A 269 11.05 13.36 -4.32
N PHE A 270 10.72 12.19 -3.79
CA PHE A 270 10.91 10.91 -4.46
C PHE A 270 9.60 10.14 -4.58
N LEU A 271 9.52 9.30 -5.61
CA LEU A 271 8.44 8.33 -5.83
C LEU A 271 9.07 6.98 -6.12
N CYS A 272 8.78 5.97 -5.30
CA CYS A 272 9.14 4.59 -5.62
C CYS A 272 7.98 3.84 -6.29
N CYS A 273 8.35 2.88 -7.14
CA CYS A 273 7.45 2.01 -7.87
C CYS A 273 8.00 0.59 -7.82
N SER A 274 7.26 -0.31 -7.16
CA SER A 274 7.55 -1.74 -7.17
C SER A 274 6.59 -2.49 -8.09
N SER A 275 7.01 -3.66 -8.56
CA SER A 275 6.20 -4.50 -9.43
C SER A 275 6.48 -5.98 -9.17
N ASN A 276 5.91 -6.87 -9.98
CA ASN A 276 6.23 -8.28 -9.98
C ASN A 276 7.62 -8.62 -10.58
N THR A 277 8.40 -7.63 -11.03
CA THR A 277 9.82 -7.79 -11.37
C THR A 277 10.71 -7.70 -10.13
N GLU A 278 11.94 -8.15 -10.26
CA GLU A 278 12.97 -8.05 -9.21
C GLU A 278 13.50 -6.62 -9.00
N THR A 279 12.90 -5.61 -9.64
CA THR A 279 13.41 -4.23 -9.62
C THR A 279 12.38 -3.26 -9.04
N VAL A 280 12.81 -2.48 -8.05
CA VAL A 280 12.07 -1.29 -7.59
C VAL A 280 12.74 -0.06 -8.20
N HIS A 281 11.94 0.80 -8.81
CA HIS A 281 12.41 2.03 -9.44
C HIS A 281 12.08 3.23 -8.56
N ILE A 282 13.05 4.12 -8.37
CA ILE A 282 12.90 5.34 -7.59
C ILE A 282 13.08 6.51 -8.54
N PHE A 283 12.09 7.40 -8.59
CA PHE A 283 12.08 8.59 -9.43
C PHE A 283 12.24 9.82 -8.56
N LYS A 284 13.05 10.77 -9.01
CA LYS A 284 13.20 12.08 -8.38
C LYS A 284 12.22 13.06 -9.04
N LEU A 285 11.45 13.78 -8.23
CA LEU A 285 10.39 14.69 -8.65
C LEU A 285 10.89 16.13 -8.69
N GLU A 286 11.92 16.38 -9.50
CA GLU A 286 12.44 17.73 -9.73
C GLU A 286 11.72 18.39 -10.89
N GLU A 287 11.13 19.56 -10.65
CA GLU A 287 10.63 20.41 -11.73
C GLU A 287 11.80 20.76 -12.67
N PRO A 288 11.61 20.69 -13.99
CA PRO A 288 12.64 21.14 -14.92
C PRO A 288 13.03 22.58 -14.56
N LYS A 289 14.27 22.81 -14.14
CA LYS A 289 14.78 24.18 -14.04
C LYS A 289 14.66 24.78 -15.44
N GLU A 290 13.80 25.79 -15.61
CA GLU A 290 13.81 26.60 -16.82
C GLU A 290 15.24 27.11 -17.00
N VAL A 291 15.90 26.65 -18.07
CA VAL A 291 17.20 27.20 -18.45
C VAL A 291 16.92 28.66 -18.80
N PRO A 292 17.54 29.64 -18.11
CA PRO A 292 17.35 31.03 -18.47
C PRO A 292 17.71 31.19 -19.94
N GLN A 293 16.79 31.70 -20.75
CA GLN A 293 17.03 32.08 -22.14
C GLN A 293 18.13 33.15 -22.14
N GLN A 294 19.38 32.73 -22.25
CA GLN A 294 20.49 33.66 -22.48
C GLN A 294 20.30 34.28 -23.86
N GLN A 295 20.15 35.61 -23.88
CA GLN A 295 20.18 36.40 -25.11
C GLN A 295 21.53 36.16 -25.81
N PRO A 296 21.56 36.04 -27.14
CA PRO A 296 22.81 35.80 -27.84
C PRO A 296 23.62 37.10 -27.90
N GLU A 297 24.69 37.20 -27.09
CA GLU A 297 25.76 38.17 -27.32
C GLU A 297 26.70 37.64 -28.42
N GLU A 298 26.90 38.47 -29.43
CA GLU A 298 27.77 38.23 -30.57
C GLU A 298 29.25 38.26 -30.16
N ALA A 299 29.92 37.11 -30.20
CA ALA A 299 31.38 37.07 -30.25
C ALA A 299 31.86 36.08 -31.32
N GLN A 300 32.41 36.65 -32.38
CA GLN A 300 33.00 35.97 -33.53
C GLN A 300 34.21 35.13 -33.10
N SER A 301 34.09 33.81 -33.14
CA SER A 301 35.24 32.91 -33.06
C SER A 301 35.04 31.76 -34.04
N TRP A 302 36.03 31.51 -34.90
CA TRP A 302 36.00 30.49 -35.96
C TRP A 302 35.83 29.05 -35.44
N MET A 303 35.90 28.82 -34.12
CA MET A 303 35.47 27.57 -33.47
C MET A 303 33.94 27.37 -33.47
N GLY A 304 33.14 28.41 -33.71
CA GLY A 304 31.68 28.36 -33.80
C GLY A 304 31.13 27.73 -35.09
N TYR A 305 31.92 27.63 -36.17
CA TYR A 305 31.46 27.04 -37.43
C TYR A 305 31.52 25.50 -37.42
N LEU A 306 32.52 24.90 -36.76
CA LEU A 306 32.57 23.45 -36.55
C LEU A 306 31.49 22.98 -35.58
N SER A 307 31.17 23.77 -34.55
CA SER A 307 30.01 23.55 -33.66
C SER A 307 28.67 23.68 -34.39
N LYS A 308 28.54 24.59 -35.36
CA LYS A 308 27.33 24.73 -36.20
C LYS A 308 27.09 23.56 -37.15
N ALA A 309 28.13 22.86 -37.61
CA ALA A 309 27.96 21.71 -38.50
C ALA A 309 27.44 20.45 -37.77
N VAL A 310 27.78 20.27 -36.48
CA VAL A 310 27.26 19.16 -35.66
C VAL A 310 25.93 19.49 -34.96
N SER A 311 25.58 20.77 -34.81
CA SER A 311 24.27 21.20 -34.29
C SER A 311 23.22 21.39 -35.39
N ALA A 312 23.60 21.66 -36.63
CA ALA A 312 22.67 21.74 -37.75
C ALA A 312 22.12 20.37 -38.19
N SER A 313 22.79 19.26 -37.86
CA SER A 313 22.28 17.90 -38.10
C SER A 313 21.41 17.36 -36.94
N ALA A 314 21.28 18.11 -35.84
CA ALA A 314 20.45 17.73 -34.69
C ALA A 314 19.04 18.36 -34.71
N ASN A 315 18.77 19.32 -35.60
CA ASN A 315 17.50 20.07 -35.66
C ASN A 315 16.41 19.45 -36.55
N TYR A 316 16.49 18.15 -36.83
CA TYR A 316 15.42 17.39 -37.52
C TYR A 316 14.84 16.26 -36.65
N LEU A 317 14.87 16.41 -35.32
CA LEU A 317 14.11 15.55 -34.44
C LEU A 317 12.76 16.20 -34.14
N PRO A 318 11.62 15.59 -34.55
CA PRO A 318 10.29 16.07 -34.19
C PRO A 318 10.22 16.29 -32.66
N SER A 319 9.44 17.28 -32.19
CA SER A 319 9.21 17.51 -30.76
C SER A 319 8.79 16.25 -30.00
N GLN A 320 8.13 15.32 -30.69
CA GLN A 320 7.77 13.99 -30.18
C GLN A 320 8.97 13.09 -29.82
N VAL A 321 10.16 13.33 -30.40
CA VAL A 321 11.38 12.54 -30.12
C VAL A 321 12.20 13.15 -28.98
N THR A 322 12.12 14.47 -28.77
CA THR A 322 12.73 15.13 -27.61
C THR A 322 12.00 14.75 -26.30
N ASP A 323 10.67 14.62 -26.34
CA ASP A 323 9.88 14.09 -25.22
C ASP A 323 10.21 12.62 -24.91
N VAL A 324 10.57 11.82 -25.93
CA VAL A 324 10.99 10.41 -25.74
C VAL A 324 12.37 10.30 -25.12
N PHE A 325 13.29 11.23 -25.40
CA PHE A 325 14.63 11.25 -24.79
C PHE A 325 14.63 11.83 -23.36
N ASN A 326 13.65 12.68 -23.01
CA ASN A 326 13.49 13.27 -21.69
C ASN A 326 12.59 12.49 -20.73
N GLN A 327 12.07 11.31 -21.12
CA GLN A 327 11.42 10.40 -20.17
C GLN A 327 12.45 9.95 -19.14
N GLY A 328 12.44 10.59 -17.97
CA GLY A 328 13.38 10.36 -16.89
C GLY A 328 13.46 8.88 -16.58
N ARG A 329 14.67 8.32 -16.75
CA ARG A 329 15.00 6.99 -16.22
C ARG A 329 14.88 7.04 -14.69
N ALA A 330 14.77 5.88 -14.06
CA ALA A 330 14.81 5.81 -12.61
C ALA A 330 16.10 6.50 -12.10
N PHE A 331 15.95 7.39 -11.13
CA PHE A 331 17.06 8.05 -10.43
C PHE A 331 17.88 7.02 -9.66
N ALA A 332 17.19 6.09 -9.02
CA ALA A 332 17.81 4.97 -8.34
C ALA A 332 17.01 3.67 -8.56
N THR A 333 17.68 2.54 -8.41
CA THR A 333 17.10 1.20 -8.58
C THR A 333 17.50 0.29 -7.43
N VAL A 334 16.58 -0.56 -7.01
CA VAL A 334 16.82 -1.63 -6.03
C VAL A 334 16.57 -2.97 -6.71
N HIS A 335 17.46 -3.93 -6.48
CA HIS A 335 17.29 -5.32 -6.85
C HIS A 335 16.79 -6.13 -5.64
N LEU A 336 15.60 -6.70 -5.78
CA LEU A 336 14.96 -7.56 -4.79
C LEU A 336 15.54 -8.97 -4.91
N PRO A 337 15.71 -9.71 -3.79
CA PRO A 337 16.20 -11.09 -3.81
C PRO A 337 15.14 -12.10 -4.30
N PHE A 338 13.99 -11.63 -4.75
CA PHE A 338 12.86 -12.42 -5.20
C PHE A 338 12.20 -11.79 -6.43
N GLN A 339 11.42 -12.59 -7.15
CA GLN A 339 10.62 -12.15 -8.28
C GLN A 339 9.19 -12.71 -8.15
N GLY A 340 8.19 -11.97 -8.62
CA GLY A 340 6.80 -12.44 -8.70
C GLY A 340 6.02 -12.35 -7.40
N LEU A 341 6.69 -12.19 -6.26
CA LEU A 341 6.03 -11.95 -4.98
C LEU A 341 5.44 -10.55 -4.92
N LYS A 342 4.21 -10.48 -4.41
CA LYS A 342 3.59 -9.21 -4.07
C LYS A 342 4.38 -8.54 -2.96
N ASN A 343 4.42 -7.22 -2.99
CA ASN A 343 5.16 -6.42 -2.03
C ASN A 343 4.56 -5.02 -1.93
N VAL A 344 4.79 -4.37 -0.79
CA VAL A 344 4.48 -2.96 -0.55
C VAL A 344 5.78 -2.24 -0.27
N CYS A 345 5.96 -1.08 -0.90
CA CYS A 345 7.16 -0.26 -0.74
C CYS A 345 6.85 1.07 -0.06
N ALA A 346 7.82 1.60 0.67
CA ALA A 346 7.78 2.92 1.28
C ALA A 346 9.16 3.57 1.25
N ILE A 347 9.21 4.90 1.21
CA ILE A 347 10.45 5.66 1.40
C ILE A 347 10.34 6.39 2.73
N ALA A 348 11.26 6.10 3.66
CA ALA A 348 11.24 6.65 5.00
C ALA A 348 12.63 7.16 5.41
N THR A 349 12.65 8.23 6.20
CA THR A 349 13.87 8.70 6.84
C THR A 349 14.02 8.03 8.20
N ILE A 350 14.94 7.08 8.32
CA ILE A 350 15.21 6.34 9.56
C ILE A 350 16.63 6.65 10.01
N GLN A 351 16.79 7.09 11.26
CA GLN A 351 18.09 7.52 11.81
C GLN A 351 18.79 8.56 10.91
N ARG A 352 18.03 9.55 10.41
CA ARG A 352 18.50 10.63 9.50
C ARG A 352 18.98 10.19 8.11
N VAL A 353 18.79 8.93 7.74
CA VAL A 353 19.13 8.41 6.42
C VAL A 353 17.86 8.06 5.68
N LEU A 354 17.77 8.47 4.41
CA LEU A 354 16.65 8.11 3.54
C LEU A 354 16.81 6.65 3.10
N ARG A 355 15.76 5.85 3.28
CA ARG A 355 15.79 4.41 3.02
C ARG A 355 14.56 3.98 2.26
N LEU A 356 14.74 3.00 1.38
CA LEU A 356 13.63 2.26 0.79
C LEU A 356 13.33 1.05 1.66
N LEU A 357 12.06 0.91 2.05
CA LEU A 357 11.52 -0.24 2.74
C LEU A 357 10.67 -1.05 1.76
N VAL A 358 10.84 -2.36 1.76
CA VAL A 358 10.03 -3.28 0.96
C VAL A 358 9.56 -4.43 1.84
N ALA A 359 8.26 -4.47 2.14
CA ALA A 359 7.64 -5.58 2.86
C ALA A 359 7.04 -6.54 1.83
N SER A 360 7.38 -7.83 1.92
CA SER A 360 7.07 -8.85 0.92
C SER A 360 6.14 -9.94 1.46
N ALA A 361 5.43 -10.60 0.55
CA ALA A 361 4.49 -11.70 0.84
C ALA A 361 5.14 -12.91 1.53
N ASP A 362 6.45 -13.07 1.35
CA ASP A 362 7.28 -14.12 1.97
C ASP A 362 7.52 -13.90 3.48
N GLY A 363 7.03 -12.79 4.05
CA GLY A 363 7.18 -12.49 5.47
C GLY A 363 8.48 -11.80 5.82
N TYR A 364 9.12 -11.11 4.87
CA TYR A 364 10.31 -10.30 5.14
C TYR A 364 10.08 -8.80 4.91
N LEU A 365 10.81 -8.00 5.71
CA LEU A 365 11.04 -6.58 5.47
C LEU A 365 12.48 -6.38 5.03
N TYR A 366 12.65 -5.84 3.82
CA TYR A 366 13.94 -5.49 3.25
C TYR A 366 14.16 -3.97 3.37
N VAL A 367 15.34 -3.58 3.83
CA VAL A 367 15.74 -2.19 4.02
C VAL A 367 16.95 -1.89 3.14
N TYR A 368 16.84 -0.87 2.29
CA TYR A 368 17.88 -0.44 1.37
C TYR A 368 18.28 1.00 1.66
N ASN A 369 19.56 1.31 1.47
CA ASN A 369 20.05 2.69 1.56
C ASN A 369 19.79 3.40 0.24
N LEU A 370 19.21 4.59 0.31
CA LEU A 370 18.97 5.45 -0.84
C LEU A 370 19.90 6.67 -0.76
N ASP A 371 20.85 6.76 -1.70
CA ASP A 371 21.67 7.95 -1.87
C ASP A 371 20.85 9.05 -2.55
N THR A 372 20.65 10.17 -1.87
CA THR A 372 19.84 11.31 -2.37
C THR A 372 20.56 12.17 -3.40
N ASN A 373 21.89 12.07 -3.47
CA ASN A 373 22.74 12.89 -4.31
C ASN A 373 23.01 12.21 -5.65
N GLU A 374 23.57 11.00 -5.61
CA GLU A 374 24.00 10.26 -6.82
C GLU A 374 22.93 9.31 -7.35
N GLY A 375 22.05 8.79 -6.48
CA GLY A 375 21.08 7.77 -6.84
C GLY A 375 21.78 6.45 -7.19
N GLY A 376 21.39 5.84 -8.32
CA GLY A 376 22.02 4.60 -8.80
C GLY A 376 21.49 3.32 -8.12
N ASP A 377 22.33 2.28 -8.07
CA ASP A 377 21.96 1.01 -7.45
C ASP A 377 22.01 1.12 -5.92
N CYS A 378 20.90 0.78 -5.27
CA CYS A 378 20.72 0.92 -3.83
C CYS A 378 21.00 -0.43 -3.16
N PRO A 379 22.08 -0.56 -2.36
CA PRO A 379 22.44 -1.83 -1.75
C PRO A 379 21.49 -2.22 -0.61
N LEU A 380 21.25 -3.52 -0.47
CA LEU A 380 20.53 -4.09 0.68
C LEU A 380 21.33 -3.80 1.95
N PHE A 381 20.67 -3.12 2.90
CA PHE A 381 21.27 -2.79 4.19
C PHE A 381 20.91 -3.82 5.26
N LYS A 382 19.64 -4.20 5.35
CA LYS A 382 19.15 -5.13 6.37
C LYS A 382 17.90 -5.87 5.89
N GLN A 383 17.72 -7.09 6.38
CA GLN A 383 16.53 -7.90 6.21
C GLN A 383 16.02 -8.30 7.60
N HIS A 384 14.70 -8.24 7.81
CA HIS A 384 14.03 -8.63 9.05
C HIS A 384 12.91 -9.61 8.77
N ARG A 385 12.73 -10.61 9.64
CA ARG A 385 11.56 -11.49 9.63
C ARG A 385 10.33 -10.83 10.26
N LEU A 386 9.18 -10.97 9.62
CA LEU A 386 7.89 -10.45 10.09
C LEU A 386 7.11 -11.43 10.96
N ASP A 387 7.56 -12.69 11.06
CA ASP A 387 6.97 -13.68 11.97
C ASP A 387 7.32 -13.41 13.44
N GLY A 388 8.18 -12.44 13.72
CA GLY A 388 8.54 -12.01 15.06
C GLY A 388 9.55 -12.90 15.77
N LYS A 389 10.13 -13.90 15.08
CA LYS A 389 11.34 -14.58 15.53
C LYS A 389 12.52 -13.63 15.27
N GLN A 390 13.36 -13.39 16.28
CA GLN A 390 14.57 -12.58 16.08
C GLN A 390 15.45 -13.24 15.02
N ASP A 391 16.06 -12.42 14.17
CA ASP A 391 17.07 -12.90 13.23
C ASP A 391 18.24 -13.44 14.04
N GLU A 392 18.45 -14.77 14.02
CA GLU A 392 19.72 -15.34 14.45
C GLU A 392 20.80 -14.74 13.54
N VAL A 393 21.73 -14.04 14.17
CA VAL A 393 22.82 -13.36 13.49
C VAL A 393 23.76 -14.42 12.93
N ASP A 394 23.74 -14.67 11.63
CA ASP A 394 24.81 -15.40 10.95
C ASP A 394 25.16 -14.74 9.61
N CYS A 395 26.01 -13.72 9.69
CA CYS A 395 26.91 -13.37 8.59
C CYS A 395 28.22 -14.14 8.76
N ALA A 396 28.29 -15.37 8.26
CA ALA A 396 29.48 -15.97 7.62
C ALA A 396 29.31 -17.48 7.41
N SER A 397 29.26 -17.89 6.13
CA SER A 397 29.95 -19.07 5.53
C SER A 397 29.10 -19.80 4.49
N VAL A 398 29.07 -19.26 3.27
CA VAL A 398 28.83 -20.09 2.09
C VAL A 398 30.18 -20.59 1.62
N SER A 399 30.55 -21.82 2.00
CA SER A 399 31.59 -22.58 1.31
C SER A 399 31.28 -24.08 1.32
N ALA A 400 30.92 -24.56 0.14
CA ALA A 400 31.21 -25.87 -0.46
C ALA A 400 31.06 -27.16 0.39
N GLY A 401 30.01 -27.92 0.05
CA GLY A 401 30.12 -29.29 -0.46
C GLY A 401 30.52 -30.41 0.50
N ALA A 402 29.58 -31.31 0.80
CA ALA A 402 29.83 -32.75 0.81
C ALA A 402 28.50 -33.52 0.82
N SER A 403 28.35 -34.41 -0.16
CA SER A 403 27.42 -35.52 -0.23
C SER A 403 27.55 -36.47 0.97
N CYS A 404 26.45 -37.08 1.43
CA CYS A 404 26.34 -38.53 1.54
C CYS A 404 24.93 -39.00 1.95
N SER A 405 24.63 -40.18 1.43
CA SER A 405 23.45 -41.05 1.50
C SER A 405 23.09 -41.60 2.89
N GLY A 406 21.83 -42.02 3.06
CA GLY A 406 21.44 -42.95 4.12
C GLY A 406 19.92 -43.18 4.25
N GLU A 407 19.48 -44.41 3.99
CA GLU A 407 18.13 -44.98 4.08
C GLU A 407 17.54 -44.89 5.52
N SER A 408 16.23 -44.94 5.81
CA SER A 408 15.31 -46.09 5.66
C SER A 408 13.95 -45.80 6.36
N SER A 409 12.86 -46.38 5.82
CA SER A 409 11.68 -47.07 6.43
C SER A 409 11.02 -46.52 7.74
N ALA A 410 9.72 -46.60 8.05
CA ALA A 410 8.56 -47.36 7.56
C ALA A 410 7.23 -46.71 8.04
N GLN A 411 6.14 -47.21 7.44
CA GLN A 411 4.70 -47.01 7.69
C GLN A 411 4.20 -47.26 9.13
N THR A 412 3.14 -46.57 9.56
CA THR A 412 1.83 -47.20 9.94
C THR A 412 0.75 -46.15 10.25
N ALA A 413 -0.50 -46.49 9.88
CA ALA A 413 -1.77 -45.79 10.15
C ALA A 413 -2.67 -46.76 10.96
N PRO A 414 -3.99 -46.49 11.18
CA PRO A 414 -4.69 -45.33 11.73
C PRO A 414 -5.58 -45.73 12.95
N GLN A 415 -6.24 -44.78 13.63
CA GLN A 415 -7.42 -45.10 14.47
C GLN A 415 -8.59 -44.12 14.26
N ASN A 416 -9.76 -44.74 14.06
CA ASN A 416 -11.12 -44.21 14.01
C ASN A 416 -11.59 -43.68 15.37
N VAL A 417 -12.34 -42.57 15.39
CA VAL A 417 -13.48 -42.39 16.32
C VAL A 417 -14.60 -41.62 15.60
N GLN A 418 -15.83 -42.12 15.73
CA GLN A 418 -17.08 -41.63 15.16
C GLN A 418 -17.82 -40.65 16.09
N ASN A 419 -18.70 -39.83 15.48
CA ASN A 419 -19.97 -39.28 15.99
C ASN A 419 -19.89 -38.16 17.07
N THR A 420 -20.75 -37.13 17.13
CA THR A 420 -22.17 -36.99 16.73
C THR A 420 -22.52 -35.51 16.45
N GLU A 421 -23.40 -35.29 15.48
CA GLU A 421 -24.18 -34.06 15.26
C GLU A 421 -25.20 -33.87 16.40
N SER A 422 -25.06 -32.83 17.25
CA SER A 422 -26.19 -32.31 18.07
C SER A 422 -25.83 -31.02 18.83
N GLU A 423 -25.40 -29.95 18.16
CA GLU A 423 -25.30 -28.61 18.80
C GLU A 423 -25.84 -27.47 17.93
N LYS A 424 -26.53 -27.78 16.83
CA LYS A 424 -26.88 -26.81 15.79
C LYS A 424 -28.28 -26.18 15.88
N TYR A 425 -28.95 -26.23 17.04
CA TYR A 425 -30.34 -25.78 17.15
C TYR A 425 -30.68 -24.82 18.31
N HIS A 426 -29.70 -24.31 19.07
CA HIS A 426 -29.98 -23.36 20.17
C HIS A 426 -29.40 -21.94 20.04
N GLU A 427 -28.73 -21.58 18.94
CA GLU A 427 -28.17 -20.22 18.77
C GLU A 427 -29.02 -19.23 17.95
N ILE A 428 -30.22 -19.61 17.49
CA ILE A 428 -30.98 -18.80 16.51
C ILE A 428 -31.97 -17.79 17.16
N ILE A 429 -32.06 -17.69 18.49
CA ILE A 429 -33.05 -16.80 19.15
C ILE A 429 -32.45 -15.53 19.80
N ALA A 430 -31.13 -15.37 19.86
CA ALA A 430 -30.50 -14.21 20.53
C ALA A 430 -30.21 -12.98 19.64
N ALA A 431 -30.70 -12.94 18.40
CA ALA A 431 -30.27 -11.96 17.39
C ALA A 431 -31.28 -10.82 17.10
N THR A 432 -32.10 -10.38 18.05
CA THR A 432 -33.08 -9.29 17.81
C THR A 432 -33.16 -8.17 18.85
N GLU A 433 -32.21 -8.04 19.79
CA GLU A 433 -32.25 -6.93 20.75
C GLU A 433 -31.16 -5.88 20.49
N SER A 434 -31.58 -4.62 20.50
CA SER A 434 -30.73 -3.43 20.37
C SER A 434 -30.03 -3.16 21.72
N PRO A 435 -28.78 -2.65 21.75
CA PRO A 435 -28.11 -2.40 23.02
C PRO A 435 -28.71 -1.21 23.79
N PRO A 436 -28.66 -1.23 25.15
CA PRO A 436 -29.31 -0.24 25.99
C PRO A 436 -28.57 1.11 25.98
N LYS A 437 -29.35 2.20 26.07
CA LYS A 437 -28.84 3.56 26.23
C LYS A 437 -28.26 3.74 27.64
N GLY A 438 -26.94 3.78 27.75
CA GLY A 438 -26.22 4.14 28.98
C GLY A 438 -25.83 5.62 28.98
N ASP A 439 -26.36 6.34 29.95
CA ASP A 439 -26.10 7.74 30.26
C ASP A 439 -24.67 7.89 30.84
N GLY A 440 -23.79 8.60 30.14
CA GLY A 440 -22.38 8.70 30.48
C GLY A 440 -21.62 9.55 29.48
N THR A 441 -21.80 10.87 29.56
CA THR A 441 -21.08 11.87 28.76
C THR A 441 -19.57 11.73 28.90
N PHE A 442 -18.93 11.14 27.89
CA PHE A 442 -17.51 11.32 27.60
C PHE A 442 -17.28 12.81 27.28
N ARG A 443 -16.58 13.54 28.15
CA ARG A 443 -16.15 14.92 27.91
C ARG A 443 -14.65 14.91 27.62
N LEU A 444 -14.29 15.34 26.41
CA LEU A 444 -12.91 15.40 25.90
C LEU A 444 -12.22 16.75 26.21
N ASP A 445 -12.80 17.56 27.11
CA ASP A 445 -12.36 18.94 27.41
C ASP A 445 -11.71 19.07 28.80
N ASP A 446 -11.18 17.99 29.39
CA ASP A 446 -10.50 18.07 30.69
C ASP A 446 -8.99 18.37 30.52
N ASP A 447 -8.65 19.64 30.70
CA ASP A 447 -7.28 20.20 30.61
C ASP A 447 -6.32 19.65 31.68
N ALA A 448 -6.81 18.85 32.64
CA ALA A 448 -5.96 18.15 33.60
C ALA A 448 -5.26 16.91 33.00
N GLU A 449 -5.78 16.35 31.90
CA GLU A 449 -5.26 15.11 31.29
C GLU A 449 -4.34 15.37 30.07
N PHE A 450 -4.28 16.62 29.56
CA PHE A 450 -3.42 17.00 28.42
C PHE A 450 -2.84 18.42 28.56
N PRO A 451 -1.60 18.60 29.04
CA PRO A 451 -1.00 19.93 29.05
C PRO A 451 -0.57 20.35 27.63
N PRO A 452 -0.75 21.62 27.23
CA PRO A 452 -0.34 22.12 25.92
C PRO A 452 1.19 22.22 25.81
N VAL A 453 1.73 21.84 24.65
CA VAL A 453 3.16 21.93 24.34
C VAL A 453 3.52 23.39 24.07
N THR A 454 4.22 24.03 25.00
CA THR A 454 4.87 25.33 24.76
C THR A 454 6.07 25.13 23.83
N GLN A 455 6.05 25.78 22.67
CA GLN A 455 7.22 25.93 21.82
C GLN A 455 8.27 26.75 22.57
N ARG A 456 9.45 26.16 22.80
CA ARG A 456 10.64 26.94 23.16
C ARG A 456 11.30 27.41 21.87
N THR A 457 11.16 28.70 21.60
CA THR A 457 12.14 29.47 20.82
C THR A 457 13.35 29.69 21.70
N ASP A 458 14.50 29.18 21.26
CA ASP A 458 15.79 29.89 21.24
C ASP A 458 16.71 29.18 20.23
#